data_AF-A0AAW4KSH0-F1
#
_entry.id   AF-A0AAW4KSH0-F1
#
_cell.length_a   1.000
_cell.length_b   1.000
_cell.length_c   1.000
_cell.angle_alpha   90.00
_cell.angle_beta   90.00
_cell.angle_gamma   90.00
#
_symmetry.space_group_name_H-M   'P 1'
#
loop_
_entity.id
_entity.type
_entity.pdbx_description
1 polymer ?
#
loop_
_entity_poly.entity_id
_entity_poly.type
_entity_poly.pdbx_seq_one_letter_code
_entity_poly.pdbx_strand_id
1 'polypeptide(L)'
;QLAEQTQTLAEQRDAMDRKNIELNQAQLELEDRADELQRSSKYKSEFLANMSHELRTPLNSSLILAKLLADNPQENLSAEQVKFAESIYSAGNDLLNLINDILDISKVEAGKLEVRPENA
;
A
#
# COMPACT_ATOMS: atom_id res chain seq x y z
N GLN A 1 57.59 18.91 -20.98
CA GLN A 1 56.95 19.84 -20.01
C GLN A 1 55.69 20.49 -20.56
N LEU A 2 55.71 21.59 -21.33
CA LEU A 2 54.44 22.27 -21.72
C LEU A 2 53.52 21.41 -22.61
N ALA A 3 54.06 20.75 -23.63
CA ALA A 3 53.30 19.85 -24.50
C ALA A 3 52.74 18.61 -23.75
N GLU A 4 53.49 18.14 -22.76
CA GLU A 4 53.13 17.03 -21.86
C GLU A 4 51.96 17.41 -20.94
N GLN A 5 51.97 18.63 -20.41
CA GLN A 5 50.86 19.18 -19.62
C GLN A 5 49.61 19.36 -20.48
N THR A 6 49.73 19.86 -21.71
CA THR A 6 48.60 20.00 -22.63
C THR A 6 47.99 18.64 -22.99
N GLN A 7 48.81 17.62 -23.23
CA GLN A 7 48.35 16.26 -23.49
C GLN A 7 47.61 15.66 -22.28
N THR A 8 48.18 15.81 -21.09
CA THR A 8 47.55 15.33 -19.84
C THR A 8 46.21 16.00 -19.58
N LEU A 9 46.11 17.30 -19.82
CA LEU A 9 44.85 18.05 -19.67
C LEU A 9 43.79 17.62 -20.68
N ALA A 10 44.18 17.33 -21.93
CA ALA A 10 43.28 16.80 -22.95
C ALA A 10 42.72 15.43 -22.54
N GLU A 11 43.59 14.52 -22.06
CA GLU A 11 43.18 13.19 -21.58
C GLU A 11 42.23 13.28 -20.36
N GLN A 12 42.50 14.19 -19.42
CA GLN A 12 41.62 14.42 -18.27
C GLN A 12 40.26 14.99 -18.68
N ARG A 13 40.25 15.92 -19.64
CA ARG A 13 39.00 16.47 -20.20
C ARG A 13 38.19 15.36 -20.87
N ASP A 14 38.79 14.56 -21.73
CA ASP A 14 38.11 13.46 -22.42
C ASP A 14 37.56 12.44 -21.43
N ALA A 15 38.29 12.15 -20.35
CA ALA A 15 37.83 11.29 -19.27
C ALA A 15 36.65 11.90 -18.48
N MET A 16 36.66 13.21 -18.21
CA MET A 16 35.53 13.91 -17.60
C MET A 16 34.30 13.92 -18.51
N ASP A 17 34.48 14.16 -19.81
CA ASP A 17 33.38 14.19 -20.77
C ASP A 17 32.71 12.81 -20.86
N ARG A 18 33.49 11.72 -20.85
CA ARG A 18 32.95 10.35 -20.78
C ARG A 18 32.18 10.10 -19.48
N LYS A 19 32.73 10.48 -18.33
CA LYS A 19 32.04 10.33 -17.04
C LYS A 19 30.76 11.15 -16.97
N ASN A 20 30.72 12.35 -17.53
CA ASN A 20 29.51 13.16 -17.59
C ASN A 20 28.43 12.51 -18.46
N ILE A 21 28.80 11.89 -19.57
CA ILE A 21 27.85 11.14 -20.41
C ILE A 21 27.29 9.93 -19.64
N GLU A 22 28.15 9.14 -18.99
CA GLU A 22 27.73 7.99 -18.18
C GLU A 22 26.82 8.40 -17.01
N LEU A 23 27.16 9.49 -16.32
CA LEU A 23 26.35 10.04 -15.24
C LEU A 23 24.97 10.50 -15.72
N ASN A 24 24.92 11.20 -16.85
CA ASN A 24 23.64 11.63 -17.42
C ASN A 24 22.78 10.44 -17.84
N GLN A 25 23.37 9.39 -18.41
CA GLN A 25 22.64 8.16 -18.74
C GLN A 25 22.10 7.47 -17.49
N ALA A 26 22.94 7.32 -16.45
CA ALA A 26 22.52 6.74 -15.18
C ALA A 26 21.41 7.57 -14.50
N GLN A 27 21.47 8.90 -14.62
CA GLN A 27 20.42 9.78 -14.09
C GLN A 27 19.10 9.58 -14.82
N LEU A 28 19.11 9.54 -16.16
CA LEU A 28 17.91 9.29 -16.96
C LEU A 28 17.30 7.91 -16.64
N GLU A 29 18.12 6.87 -16.54
CA GLU A 29 17.65 5.53 -16.16
C GLU A 29 17.06 5.53 -14.74
N LEU A 30 17.66 6.26 -13.80
CA LEU A 30 17.14 6.37 -12.44
C LEU A 30 15.80 7.10 -12.40
N GLU A 31 15.65 8.19 -13.17
CA GLU A 31 14.40 8.94 -13.30
C GLU A 31 13.29 8.05 -13.89
N ASP A 32 13.57 7.31 -14.96
CA ASP A 32 12.61 6.37 -15.57
C ASP A 32 12.17 5.29 -14.57
N ARG A 33 13.12 4.71 -13.81
CA ARG A 33 12.82 3.71 -12.77
C ARG A 33 12.00 4.28 -11.61
N ALA A 34 12.30 5.52 -11.21
CA ALA A 34 11.54 6.20 -10.16
C ALA A 34 10.09 6.45 -10.60
N ASP A 35 9.88 6.85 -11.85
CA ASP A 35 8.56 7.04 -12.44
C ASP A 35 7.77 5.72 -12.55
N GLU A 36 8.41 4.65 -13.00
CA GLU A 36 7.82 3.30 -13.02
C GLU A 36 7.37 2.87 -11.62
N LEU A 37 8.24 3.05 -10.62
CA LEU A 37 7.96 2.69 -9.23
C LEU A 37 6.80 3.52 -8.67
N GLN A 38 6.77 4.83 -8.95
CA GLN A 38 5.69 5.72 -8.51
C GLN A 38 4.34 5.31 -9.12
N ARG A 39 4.31 4.97 -10.41
CA ARG A 39 3.11 4.46 -11.08
C ARG A 39 2.64 3.15 -10.47
N SER A 40 3.56 2.21 -10.25
CA SER A 40 3.26 0.92 -9.62
C SER A 40 2.70 1.09 -8.21
N SER A 41 3.31 1.95 -7.39
CA SER A 41 2.85 2.28 -6.04
C SER A 41 1.46 2.90 -6.04
N LYS A 42 1.19 3.82 -6.98
CA LYS A 42 -0.14 4.42 -7.16
C LYS A 42 -1.18 3.37 -7.51
N TYR A 43 -0.92 2.51 -8.51
CA TYR A 43 -1.86 1.46 -8.90
C TYR A 43 -2.12 0.47 -7.76
N LYS A 44 -1.08 0.06 -7.03
CA LYS A 44 -1.23 -0.80 -5.84
C LYS A 44 -2.15 -0.14 -4.81
N SER A 45 -1.94 1.14 -4.53
CA SER A 45 -2.76 1.89 -3.57
C SER A 45 -4.23 1.99 -3.98
N GLU A 46 -4.49 2.34 -5.25
CA GLU A 46 -5.86 2.45 -5.78
C GLU A 46 -6.55 1.10 -5.80
N PHE A 47 -5.85 0.04 -6.21
CA PHE A 47 -6.38 -1.32 -6.20
C PHE A 47 -6.79 -1.75 -4.79
N LEU A 48 -5.91 -1.57 -3.79
CA LEU A 48 -6.20 -1.99 -2.42
C LEU A 48 -7.33 -1.17 -1.78
N ALA A 49 -7.40 0.14 -2.08
CA ALA A 49 -8.52 0.97 -1.63
C ALA A 49 -9.85 0.50 -2.22
N ASN A 50 -9.90 0.27 -3.54
CA ASN A 50 -11.11 -0.20 -4.22
C ASN A 50 -11.53 -1.58 -3.71
N MET A 51 -10.61 -2.53 -3.62
CA MET A 51 -10.90 -3.86 -3.09
C MET A 51 -11.40 -3.81 -1.64
N SER A 52 -10.81 -2.97 -0.79
CA SER A 52 -11.29 -2.77 0.58
C SER A 52 -12.73 -2.29 0.60
N HIS A 53 -13.10 -1.31 -0.23
CA HIS A 53 -14.47 -0.82 -0.33
C HIS A 53 -15.46 -1.88 -0.85
N GLU A 54 -15.08 -2.61 -1.90
CA GLU A 54 -15.90 -3.67 -2.50
C GLU A 54 -16.09 -4.86 -1.58
N LEU A 55 -15.13 -5.15 -0.69
CA LEU A 55 -15.24 -6.21 0.31
C LEU A 55 -16.03 -5.78 1.55
N ARG A 56 -15.84 -4.54 2.03
CA ARG A 56 -16.54 -4.01 3.22
C ARG A 56 -18.05 -4.00 3.05
N THR A 57 -18.56 -3.67 1.87
CA THR A 57 -20.01 -3.52 1.61
C THR A 57 -20.80 -4.83 1.79
N PRO A 58 -20.46 -5.94 1.11
CA PRO A 58 -21.12 -7.23 1.29
C PRO A 58 -20.85 -7.83 2.68
N LEU A 59 -19.66 -7.60 3.25
CA LEU A 59 -19.32 -8.08 4.58
C LEU A 59 -20.18 -7.40 5.66
N ASN A 60 -20.34 -6.08 5.61
CA ASN A 60 -21.21 -5.35 6.54
C ASN A 60 -22.66 -5.79 6.43
N SER A 61 -23.16 -6.01 5.22
CA SER A 61 -24.51 -6.57 5.02
C SER A 61 -24.66 -7.93 5.69
N SER A 62 -23.66 -8.80 5.56
CA SER A 62 -23.65 -10.14 6.17
C SER A 62 -23.54 -10.06 7.70
N LEU A 63 -22.76 -9.13 8.23
CA LEU A 63 -22.61 -8.88 9.67
C LEU A 63 -23.91 -8.39 10.30
N ILE A 64 -24.65 -7.50 9.64
CA ILE A 64 -25.97 -7.04 10.11
C ILE A 64 -26.92 -8.24 10.24
N LEU A 65 -26.97 -9.10 9.21
CA LEU A 65 -27.82 -10.29 9.24
C LEU A 65 -27.40 -11.28 10.33
N ALA A 66 -26.11 -11.55 10.46
CA ALA A 66 -25.57 -12.41 11.52
C ALA A 66 -25.89 -11.85 12.91
N LYS A 67 -25.80 -10.52 13.10
CA LYS A 67 -26.14 -9.86 14.35
C LYS A 67 -27.63 -9.96 14.67
N LEU A 68 -28.51 -9.72 13.69
CA LEU A 68 -29.96 -9.87 13.86
C LEU A 68 -30.35 -11.31 14.24
N LEU A 69 -29.69 -12.31 13.66
CA LEU A 69 -29.90 -13.71 14.02
C LEU A 69 -29.36 -14.02 15.43
N ALA A 70 -28.19 -13.50 15.79
CA ALA A 70 -27.62 -13.66 17.12
C ALA A 70 -28.49 -13.02 18.21
N ASP A 71 -29.07 -11.85 17.94
CA ASP A 71 -29.94 -11.14 18.88
C ASP A 71 -31.28 -11.87 19.10
N ASN A 72 -31.69 -12.73 18.15
CA ASN A 72 -32.86 -13.62 18.21
C ASN A 72 -34.10 -12.99 18.89
N PRO A 73 -34.56 -11.78 18.49
CA PRO A 73 -35.60 -11.05 19.21
C PRO A 73 -36.98 -11.74 19.17
N GLN A 74 -37.18 -12.65 18.21
CA GLN A 74 -38.40 -13.44 18.07
C GLN A 74 -38.35 -14.76 18.86
N GLU A 75 -37.23 -15.07 19.52
CA GLU A 75 -37.00 -16.29 20.28
C GLU A 75 -37.34 -17.58 19.50
N ASN A 76 -37.09 -17.59 18.19
CA ASN A 76 -37.43 -18.69 17.29
C ASN A 76 -36.22 -19.56 16.89
N LEU A 77 -35.00 -19.14 17.24
CA LEU A 77 -33.79 -19.94 17.08
C LEU A 77 -33.43 -20.70 18.36
N SER A 78 -32.85 -21.89 18.18
CA SER A 78 -32.25 -22.65 19.29
C SER A 78 -30.97 -21.98 19.80
N ALA A 79 -30.58 -22.28 21.04
CA ALA A 79 -29.33 -21.76 21.62
C ALA A 79 -28.09 -22.09 20.78
N GLU A 80 -28.07 -23.26 20.13
CA GLU A 80 -26.98 -23.66 19.24
C GLU A 80 -26.96 -22.82 17.95
N GLN A 81 -28.12 -22.54 17.36
CA GLN A 81 -28.24 -21.69 16.17
C GLN A 81 -27.82 -20.24 16.47
N VAL A 82 -28.18 -19.71 17.64
CA VAL A 82 -27.72 -18.40 18.11
C VAL A 82 -26.18 -18.38 18.20
N LYS A 83 -25.59 -19.42 18.79
CA LYS A 83 -24.11 -19.54 18.90
C LYS A 83 -23.43 -19.59 17.53
N PHE A 84 -24.04 -20.21 16.52
CA PHE A 84 -23.52 -20.17 15.15
C PHE A 84 -23.56 -18.75 14.57
N ALA A 85 -24.66 -18.01 14.76
CA ALA A 85 -24.79 -16.63 14.32
C ALA A 85 -23.76 -15.70 15.00
N GLU A 86 -23.55 -15.86 16.31
CA GLU A 86 -22.49 -15.16 17.06
C GLU A 86 -21.09 -15.47 16.51
N SER A 87 -20.81 -16.73 16.19
CA SER A 87 -19.52 -17.16 15.63
C SER A 87 -19.28 -16.54 14.25
N ILE A 88 -20.29 -16.51 13.38
CA ILE A 88 -20.23 -15.85 12.07
C ILE A 88 -20.00 -14.35 12.23
N TYR A 89 -20.70 -13.72 13.18
CA TYR A 89 -20.53 -12.29 13.47
C TYR A 89 -19.11 -11.97 13.96
N SER A 90 -18.57 -12.75 14.89
CA SER A 90 -17.19 -12.58 15.38
C SER A 90 -16.18 -12.71 14.25
N ALA A 91 -16.24 -13.80 13.47
CA ALA A 91 -15.32 -14.05 12.37
C ALA A 91 -15.39 -12.96 11.28
N GLY A 92 -16.58 -12.42 11.02
CA GLY A 92 -16.75 -11.31 10.07
C GLY A 92 -16.14 -10.00 10.57
N ASN A 93 -16.19 -9.72 11.88
CA ASN A 93 -15.52 -8.57 12.47
C ASN A 93 -13.99 -8.72 12.43
N ASP A 94 -13.48 -9.92 12.70
CA ASP A 94 -12.04 -10.21 12.59
C ASP A 94 -11.55 -10.00 11.15
N LEU A 95 -12.33 -10.45 10.16
CA LEU A 95 -12.02 -10.20 8.75
C LEU A 95 -12.05 -8.71 8.39
N LEU A 96 -13.01 -7.95 8.94
CA LEU A 96 -13.09 -6.51 8.72
C LEU A 96 -11.85 -5.80 9.26
N ASN A 97 -11.38 -6.18 10.44
CA ASN A 97 -10.15 -5.66 11.03
C ASN A 97 -8.94 -5.98 10.15
N LEU A 98 -8.81 -7.21 9.69
CA LEU A 98 -7.72 -7.60 8.79
C LEU A 98 -7.71 -6.78 7.48
N ILE A 99 -8.89 -6.52 6.91
CA ILE A 99 -9.03 -5.67 5.72
C ILE A 99 -8.59 -4.23 6.02
N ASN A 100 -8.88 -3.71 7.21
CA ASN A 100 -8.46 -2.38 7.65
C ASN A 100 -6.94 -2.31 7.81
N ASP A 101 -6.33 -3.31 8.45
CA ASP A 101 -4.89 -3.39 8.66
C ASP A 101 -4.11 -3.42 7.34
N ILE A 102 -4.58 -4.21 6.36
CA ILE A 102 -3.98 -4.26 5.02
C ILE A 102 -4.06 -2.88 4.33
N LEU A 103 -5.18 -2.18 4.48
CA LEU A 103 -5.35 -0.84 3.90
C LEU A 103 -4.40 0.16 4.56
N ASP A 104 -4.22 0.09 5.88
CA ASP A 104 -3.36 1.01 6.61
C ASP A 104 -1.87 0.76 6.33
N ILE A 105 -1.43 -0.51 6.24
CA ILE A 105 -0.09 -0.86 5.76
C ILE A 105 0.16 -0.27 4.37
N SER A 106 -0.84 -0.36 3.47
CA SER A 106 -0.73 0.18 2.11
C SER A 106 -0.57 1.71 2.09
N LYS A 107 -1.20 2.42 3.02
CA LYS A 107 -1.00 3.88 3.19
C LYS A 107 0.39 4.19 3.74
N VAL A 108 0.90 3.39 4.68
CA VAL A 108 2.27 3.55 5.22
C VAL A 108 3.31 3.36 4.13
N GLU A 109 3.22 2.29 3.34
CA GLU A 109 4.14 2.02 2.24
C GLU A 109 4.10 3.12 1.16
N ALA A 110 2.95 3.74 0.95
CA ALA A 110 2.79 4.88 0.05
C ALA A 110 3.25 6.22 0.64
N GLY A 111 3.72 6.26 1.89
CA GLY A 111 4.10 7.48 2.61
C GLY A 111 2.93 8.41 2.94
N LYS A 112 1.70 7.89 2.95
CA LYS A 112 0.44 8.65 3.11
C LYS A 112 -0.20 8.51 4.50
N LEU A 113 0.43 7.82 5.45
CA LEU A 113 -0.14 7.69 6.79
C LEU A 113 0.07 9.00 7.58
N GLU A 114 -0.99 9.79 7.71
CA GLU A 114 -1.01 10.90 8.68
C GLU A 114 -1.15 10.32 10.09
N VAL A 115 -0.05 10.29 10.85
CA VAL A 115 -0.10 9.97 12.27
C VAL A 115 -0.78 11.13 12.97
N ARG A 116 -2.05 10.97 13.35
CA ARG A 116 -2.72 11.89 14.25
C ARG A 116 -2.34 11.50 15.67
N PRO A 117 -1.64 12.36 16.44
CA PRO A 117 -1.38 12.07 17.83
C PRO A 117 -2.72 11.94 18.56
N GLU A 118 -2.93 10.82 19.26
CA GLU A 118 -3.98 10.73 20.27
C GLU A 118 -3.63 11.75 21.36
N ASN A 119 -4.48 12.76 21.50
CA ASN A 119 -4.38 13.68 22.63
C ASN A 119 -4.71 12.87 23.89
N ALA A 120 -3.68 12.65 24.71
CA ALA A 120 -3.77 12.05 26.03
C ALA A 120 -4.60 12.90 27.00
#